data_AF-A0A926PW80-F1
#
_entry.id   AF-A0A926PW80-F1
#
_cell.length_a   1.000
_cell.length_b   1.000
_cell.length_c   1.000
_cell.angle_alpha   90.00
_cell.angle_beta   90.00
_cell.angle_gamma   90.00
#
_symmetry.space_group_name_H-M   'P 1'
#
loop_
_entity.id
_entity.type
_entity.pdbx_description
1 polymer ?
#
loop_
_entity_poly.entity_id
_entity_poly.type
_entity_poly.pdbx_seq_one_letter_code
_entity_poly.pdbx_strand_id
1 'polypeptide(L)'
;MQLKERYDKSFRYWQDMNEGSWQDWFNPNIPDALDYLPETEFLQDVVAEMLEAGETYWYHPGWNRDLWDVLAQWTFQKQLIRVRLYAEWLLSTLPADPIDPDLGNQLRQIASGEFAHLLMMYEQSG
;
A
#
# COMPACT_ATOMS: atom_id res chain seq x y z
N MET A 1 -10.54 -17.40 -3.70
CA MET A 1 -10.66 -16.18 -2.89
C MET A 1 -10.22 -15.02 -3.76
N GLN A 2 -11.04 -13.99 -3.91
CA GLN A 2 -10.72 -12.83 -4.75
C GLN A 2 -9.61 -12.00 -4.07
N LEU A 3 -8.70 -11.37 -4.84
CA LEU A 3 -7.53 -10.66 -4.29
C LEU A 3 -7.92 -9.58 -3.26
N LYS A 4 -9.04 -8.88 -3.49
CA LYS A 4 -9.58 -7.89 -2.54
C LYS A 4 -10.00 -8.49 -1.20
N GLU A 5 -10.55 -9.71 -1.20
CA GLU A 5 -10.91 -10.41 0.05
C GLU A 5 -9.67 -10.81 0.86
N ARG A 6 -8.58 -11.21 0.17
CA ARG A 6 -7.28 -11.46 0.81
C ARG A 6 -6.69 -10.20 1.42
N TYR A 7 -6.80 -9.09 0.68
CA TYR A 7 -6.32 -7.79 1.12
C TYR A 7 -7.11 -7.31 2.35
N ASP A 8 -8.45 -7.36 2.32
CA ASP A 8 -9.30 -6.98 3.46
C ASP A 8 -8.99 -7.81 4.72
N LYS A 9 -8.78 -9.13 4.56
CA LYS A 9 -8.42 -10.04 5.67
C LYS A 9 -7.06 -9.65 6.26
N SER A 10 -6.07 -9.41 5.41
CA SER A 10 -4.73 -9.01 5.82
C SER A 10 -4.74 -7.63 6.48
N PHE A 11 -5.52 -6.69 5.92
CA PHE A 11 -5.62 -5.33 6.42
C PHE A 11 -6.20 -5.29 7.83
N ARG A 12 -7.30 -6.01 8.07
CA ARG A 12 -7.89 -6.11 9.42
C ARG A 12 -6.90 -6.69 10.43
N TYR A 13 -6.19 -7.75 10.07
CA TYR A 13 -5.17 -8.34 10.95
C TYR A 13 -4.08 -7.33 11.31
N TRP A 14 -3.51 -6.64 10.32
CA TRP A 14 -2.44 -5.67 10.58
C TRP A 14 -2.96 -4.39 11.25
N GLN A 15 -4.24 -4.06 11.10
CA GLN A 15 -4.89 -3.00 11.86
C GLN A 15 -5.04 -3.40 13.34
N ASP A 16 -5.51 -4.60 13.59
CA ASP A 16 -5.75 -5.13 14.94
C ASP A 16 -4.43 -5.36 15.69
N MET A 17 -3.41 -5.90 15.02
CA MET A 17 -2.05 -6.06 15.55
C MET A 17 -1.34 -4.74 15.85
N ASN A 18 -1.74 -3.64 15.21
CA ASN A 18 -1.17 -2.30 15.42
C ASN A 18 -2.08 -1.41 16.30
N GLU A 19 -3.10 -1.99 16.94
CA GLU A 19 -3.73 -1.44 18.14
C GLU A 19 -4.31 -0.01 17.99
N GLY A 20 -5.03 0.28 16.89
CA GLY A 20 -5.73 1.57 16.80
C GLY A 20 -6.76 1.74 15.68
N SER A 21 -7.70 2.69 15.88
CA SER A 21 -8.26 3.46 14.77
C SER A 21 -7.11 4.14 14.00
N TRP A 22 -7.35 4.65 12.79
CA TRP A 22 -6.31 5.41 12.06
C TRP A 22 -5.75 6.61 12.85
N GLN A 23 -6.41 7.00 13.97
CA GLN A 23 -6.02 8.04 14.92
C GLN A 23 -5.37 7.52 16.23
N ASP A 24 -5.37 6.21 16.50
CA ASP A 24 -4.98 5.60 17.80
C ASP A 24 -3.63 4.86 17.79
N TRP A 25 -2.71 5.13 16.86
CA TRP A 25 -1.33 4.57 16.85
C TRP A 25 -0.49 4.89 18.13
N PHE A 26 -1.10 5.42 19.20
CA PHE A 26 -0.49 5.79 20.48
C PHE A 26 -1.31 5.38 21.72
N ASN A 27 -2.23 4.41 21.64
CA ASN A 27 -3.08 4.03 22.77
C ASN A 27 -2.49 2.84 23.58
N PRO A 28 -2.11 3.00 24.87
CA PRO A 28 -1.40 1.98 25.64
C PRO A 28 -2.30 0.90 26.30
N ASN A 29 -3.51 0.64 25.78
CA ASN A 29 -4.55 -0.13 26.51
C ASN A 29 -5.22 -1.26 25.72
N ILE A 30 -4.61 -1.81 24.67
CA ILE A 30 -5.31 -2.83 23.89
C ILE A 30 -5.18 -4.21 24.57
N PRO A 31 -6.27 -5.01 24.54
CA PRO A 31 -6.32 -6.32 25.19
C PRO A 31 -5.56 -7.42 24.44
N ASP A 32 -4.86 -8.25 25.23
CA ASP A 32 -3.90 -9.30 24.84
C ASP A 32 -4.43 -10.50 24.02
N ALA A 33 -5.72 -10.58 23.66
CA ALA A 33 -6.27 -11.81 23.08
C ALA A 33 -7.26 -11.57 21.95
N LEU A 34 -6.72 -11.52 20.74
CA LEU A 34 -7.45 -11.78 19.51
C LEU A 34 -7.13 -13.23 19.08
N ASP A 35 -8.16 -14.04 18.86
CA ASP A 35 -8.04 -15.43 18.42
C ASP A 35 -7.79 -15.46 16.91
N TYR A 36 -6.60 -15.92 16.47
CA TYR A 36 -6.12 -15.78 15.08
C TYR A 36 -5.92 -17.12 14.35
N LEU A 37 -6.33 -17.16 13.08
CA LEU A 37 -6.09 -18.29 12.16
C LEU A 37 -4.76 -18.11 11.39
N PRO A 38 -4.09 -19.20 10.97
CA PRO A 38 -2.72 -19.21 10.42
C PRO A 38 -2.54 -18.71 8.97
N GLU A 39 -3.47 -17.93 8.43
CA GLU A 39 -3.55 -17.61 6.99
C GLU A 39 -3.49 -16.10 6.68
N THR A 40 -2.73 -15.33 7.46
CA THR A 40 -2.58 -13.89 7.18
C THR A 40 -1.29 -13.63 6.42
N GLU A 41 -1.41 -12.92 5.31
CA GLU A 41 -0.29 -12.55 4.43
C GLU A 41 0.22 -11.15 4.80
N PHE A 42 1.45 -10.82 4.38
CA PHE A 42 1.91 -9.44 4.46
C PHE A 42 1.10 -8.58 3.49
N LEU A 43 0.66 -7.40 3.95
CA LEU A 43 -0.12 -6.48 3.12
C LEU A 43 0.58 -6.14 1.81
N GLN A 44 1.90 -5.95 1.87
CA GLN A 44 2.74 -5.62 0.72
C GLN A 44 2.75 -6.75 -0.33
N ASP A 45 2.70 -8.01 0.10
CA ASP A 45 2.67 -9.16 -0.81
C ASP A 45 1.33 -9.22 -1.56
N VAL A 46 0.22 -9.03 -0.84
CA VAL A 46 -1.11 -9.01 -1.47
C VAL A 46 -1.26 -7.81 -2.42
N VAL A 47 -0.76 -6.64 -2.04
CA VAL A 47 -0.77 -5.45 -2.92
C VAL A 47 0.12 -5.65 -4.14
N ALA A 48 1.29 -6.26 -4.00
CA ALA A 48 2.15 -6.61 -5.12
C ALA A 48 1.44 -7.57 -6.10
N GLU A 49 0.72 -8.59 -5.59
CA GLU A 49 -0.09 -9.48 -6.42
C GLU A 49 -1.25 -8.76 -7.10
N MET A 50 -1.90 -7.81 -6.41
CA MET A 50 -2.95 -6.97 -7.01
C MET A 50 -2.42 -6.12 -8.17
N LEU A 51 -1.24 -5.51 -8.02
CA LEU A 51 -0.59 -4.78 -9.10
C LEU A 51 -0.30 -5.69 -10.29
N GLU A 52 0.29 -6.86 -10.07
CA GLU A 52 0.56 -7.84 -11.12
C GLU A 52 -0.71 -8.38 -11.81
N ALA A 53 -1.83 -8.43 -11.10
CA ALA A 53 -3.13 -8.78 -11.65
C ALA A 53 -3.84 -7.62 -12.37
N GLY A 54 -3.30 -6.40 -12.32
CA GLY A 54 -3.95 -5.20 -12.87
C GLY A 54 -5.18 -4.78 -12.07
N GLU A 55 -5.19 -5.00 -10.76
CA GLU A 55 -6.26 -4.62 -9.84
C GLU A 55 -5.87 -3.41 -8.97
N THR A 56 -6.84 -2.52 -8.73
CA THR A 56 -6.70 -1.41 -7.78
C THR A 56 -7.79 -1.43 -6.71
N TYR A 57 -7.51 -0.77 -5.58
CA TYR A 57 -8.45 -0.61 -4.49
C TYR A 57 -8.50 0.83 -3.96
N TRP A 58 -8.57 1.81 -4.85
CA TRP A 58 -8.43 3.25 -4.58
C TRP A 58 -9.24 3.83 -3.41
N TYR A 59 -10.42 3.27 -3.13
CA TYR A 59 -11.29 3.75 -2.05
C TYR A 59 -11.13 3.00 -0.73
N HIS A 60 -10.25 1.99 -0.67
CA HIS A 60 -9.94 1.30 0.57
C HIS A 60 -8.95 2.15 1.41
N PRO A 61 -9.19 2.35 2.72
CA PRO A 61 -8.43 3.29 3.55
C PRO A 61 -6.93 2.96 3.66
N GLY A 62 -6.54 1.69 3.59
CA GLY A 62 -5.13 1.26 3.59
C GLY A 62 -4.42 1.34 2.25
N TRP A 63 -5.16 1.39 1.14
CA TRP A 63 -4.62 1.03 -0.17
C TRP A 63 -3.47 1.93 -0.62
N ASN A 64 -3.62 3.25 -0.50
CA ASN A 64 -2.61 4.20 -0.97
C ASN A 64 -1.29 4.03 -0.20
N ARG A 65 -1.35 3.80 1.11
CA ARG A 65 -0.14 3.59 1.93
C ARG A 65 0.57 2.31 1.50
N ASP A 66 -0.16 1.19 1.47
CA ASP A 66 0.44 -0.11 1.17
C ASP A 66 0.97 -0.15 -0.28
N LEU A 67 0.28 0.52 -1.20
CA LEU A 67 0.75 0.77 -2.56
C LEU A 67 2.09 1.49 -2.56
N TRP A 68 2.22 2.57 -1.79
CA TRP A 68 3.47 3.31 -1.70
C TRP A 68 4.61 2.49 -1.10
N ASP A 69 4.33 1.69 -0.07
CA ASP A 69 5.32 0.79 0.53
C ASP A 69 5.84 -0.21 -0.50
N VAL A 70 4.96 -0.81 -1.32
CA VAL A 70 5.36 -1.73 -2.40
C VAL A 70 6.21 -1.02 -3.46
N LEU A 71 5.79 0.17 -3.92
CA LEU A 71 6.55 0.93 -4.91
C LEU A 71 7.92 1.38 -4.37
N ALA A 72 8.00 1.74 -3.08
CA ALA A 72 9.24 2.08 -2.40
C ALA A 72 10.17 0.88 -2.26
N GLN A 73 9.64 -0.28 -1.85
CA GLN A 73 10.40 -1.53 -1.75
C GLN A 73 10.98 -1.94 -3.12
N TRP A 74 10.19 -1.89 -4.19
CA TRP A 74 10.67 -2.18 -5.54
C TRP A 74 11.71 -1.18 -6.03
N THR A 75 11.56 0.10 -5.66
CA THR A 75 12.54 1.15 -5.95
C THR A 75 13.87 0.84 -5.26
N PHE A 76 13.84 0.49 -3.97
CA PHE A 76 15.03 0.11 -3.20
C PHE A 76 15.72 -1.14 -3.79
N GLN A 77 14.94 -2.10 -4.27
CA GLN A 77 15.42 -3.29 -4.98
C GLN A 77 15.88 -2.99 -6.43
N LYS A 78 15.96 -1.73 -6.84
CA LYS A 78 16.40 -1.25 -8.16
C LYS A 78 15.50 -1.71 -9.31
N GLN A 79 14.24 -2.04 -9.06
CA GLN A 79 13.26 -2.42 -10.08
C GLN A 79 12.61 -1.18 -10.74
N LEU A 80 13.41 -0.18 -11.11
CA LEU A 80 12.94 1.16 -11.50
C LEU A 80 12.02 1.17 -12.73
N ILE A 81 12.29 0.29 -13.71
CA ILE A 81 11.45 0.15 -14.90
C ILE A 81 10.06 -0.37 -14.52
N ARG A 82 10.00 -1.37 -13.63
CA ARG A 82 8.74 -1.92 -13.11
C ARG A 82 7.93 -0.85 -12.39
N VAL A 83 8.57 -0.09 -11.52
CA VAL A 83 7.93 1.01 -10.78
C VAL A 83 7.36 2.07 -11.73
N ARG A 84 8.09 2.46 -12.79
CA ARG A 84 7.57 3.41 -13.80
C ARG A 84 6.35 2.89 -14.54
N LEU A 85 6.42 1.64 -15.02
CA LEU A 85 5.31 1.04 -15.76
C LEU A 85 4.05 0.95 -14.90
N TYR A 86 4.19 0.59 -13.62
CA TYR A 86 3.06 0.59 -12.70
C TYR A 86 2.57 2.00 -12.39
N ALA A 87 3.43 2.99 -12.23
CA ALA A 87 3.00 4.38 -12.04
C ALA A 87 2.21 4.92 -13.26
N GLU A 88 2.65 4.61 -14.48
CA GLU A 88 1.93 4.95 -15.71
C GLU A 88 0.57 4.27 -15.78
N TRP A 89 0.50 2.98 -15.44
CA TRP A 89 -0.76 2.25 -15.40
C TRP A 89 -1.70 2.76 -14.29
N LEU A 90 -1.18 3.06 -13.10
CA LEU A 90 -1.96 3.62 -11.99
C LEU A 90 -2.55 4.98 -12.35
N LEU A 91 -1.83 5.83 -13.11
CA LEU A 91 -2.39 7.06 -13.66
C LEU A 91 -3.57 6.81 -14.60
N SER A 92 -3.54 5.73 -15.38
CA SER A 92 -4.64 5.37 -16.29
C SER A 92 -5.89 4.85 -15.59
N THR A 93 -5.75 4.40 -14.34
CA THR A 93 -6.85 3.85 -13.52
C THR A 93 -7.23 4.76 -12.36
N LEU A 94 -6.59 5.92 -12.23
CA LEU A 94 -6.84 6.87 -11.16
C LEU A 94 -8.28 7.41 -11.25
N PRO A 95 -9.06 7.40 -10.15
CA PRO A 95 -10.40 7.97 -10.16
C PRO A 95 -10.36 9.48 -10.38
N ALA A 96 -11.48 10.06 -10.81
CA ALA A 96 -11.60 11.50 -11.00
C ALA A 96 -11.52 12.29 -9.68
N ASP A 97 -11.88 11.64 -8.57
CA ASP A 97 -11.93 12.18 -7.21
C ASP A 97 -11.09 11.33 -6.22
N PRO A 98 -9.77 11.26 -6.39
CA PRO A 98 -8.94 10.46 -5.49
C PRO A 98 -9.02 10.99 -4.05
N ILE A 99 -9.01 10.07 -3.08
CA ILE A 99 -8.99 10.41 -1.64
C ILE A 99 -7.79 11.31 -1.31
N ASP A 100 -6.66 11.03 -1.92
CA ASP A 100 -5.45 11.84 -1.85
C ASP A 100 -5.35 12.72 -3.11
N PRO A 101 -5.48 14.07 -2.97
CA PRO A 101 -5.43 14.98 -4.11
C PRO A 101 -4.03 15.07 -4.76
N ASP A 102 -2.96 14.71 -4.04
CA ASP A 102 -1.57 14.79 -4.52
C ASP A 102 -1.12 13.50 -5.23
N LEU A 103 -1.87 12.40 -5.06
CA LEU A 103 -1.61 11.08 -5.63
C LEU A 103 -1.32 11.13 -7.14
N GLY A 104 -2.12 11.87 -7.90
CA GLY A 104 -1.92 12.01 -9.35
C GLY A 104 -0.63 12.73 -9.72
N ASN A 105 -0.19 13.70 -8.91
CA ASN A 105 1.08 14.40 -9.14
C ASN A 105 2.28 13.51 -8.80
N GLN A 106 2.21 12.79 -7.69
CA GLN A 106 3.27 11.86 -7.26
C GLN A 106 3.45 10.73 -8.28
N LEU A 107 2.36 10.13 -8.77
CA LEU A 107 2.44 9.10 -9.81
C LEU A 107 3.02 9.65 -11.12
N ARG A 108 2.73 10.90 -11.50
CA ARG A 108 3.34 11.55 -12.68
C ARG A 108 4.86 11.73 -12.54
N GLN A 109 5.34 12.12 -11.37
CA GLN A 109 6.77 12.22 -11.08
C GLN A 109 7.45 10.84 -11.15
N ILE A 110 6.83 9.82 -10.57
CA ILE A 110 7.39 8.47 -10.61
C ILE A 110 7.42 7.95 -12.05
N ALA A 111 6.35 8.16 -12.83
CA ALA A 111 6.30 7.81 -14.25
C ALA A 111 7.39 8.53 -15.09
N SER A 112 7.71 9.80 -14.77
CA SER A 112 8.82 10.53 -15.42
C SER A 112 10.21 10.02 -15.03
N GLY A 113 10.31 9.19 -13.99
CA GLY A 113 11.56 8.61 -13.48
C GLY A 113 12.12 9.32 -12.24
N GLU A 114 11.33 10.16 -11.58
CA GLU A 114 11.69 10.84 -10.34
C GLU A 114 11.31 9.96 -9.13
N PHE A 115 12.28 9.21 -8.60
CA PHE A 115 12.06 8.25 -7.50
C PHE A 115 12.51 8.76 -6.12
N ALA A 116 12.99 10.00 -6.03
CA ALA A 116 13.54 10.54 -4.78
C ALA A 116 12.52 10.47 -3.62
N HIS A 117 11.24 10.69 -3.91
CA HIS A 117 10.17 10.58 -2.92
C HIS A 117 10.02 9.16 -2.36
N LEU A 118 10.02 8.15 -3.23
CA LEU A 118 9.91 6.74 -2.82
C LEU A 118 11.12 6.28 -1.99
N LEU A 119 12.32 6.76 -2.34
CA LEU A 119 13.54 6.46 -1.58
C LEU A 119 13.49 7.05 -0.17
N MET A 120 13.03 8.30 -0.02
CA MET A 120 12.86 8.93 1.29
C MET A 120 11.80 8.23 2.15
N MET A 121 10.70 7.76 1.55
CA MET A 121 9.65 7.03 2.29
C MET A 121 10.17 5.70 2.86
N TYR A 122 11.01 4.99 2.11
CA TYR A 122 11.59 3.73 2.59
C TYR A 122 12.52 3.94 3.79
N GLU A 123 13.36 4.97 3.76
CA GLU A 123 14.29 5.31 4.85
C GLU A 123 13.59 5.70 6.17
N GLN A 124 12.32 6.12 6.11
CA GLN A 124 11.51 6.46 7.29
C GLN A 124 10.69 5.29 7.82
N SER A 125 10.54 4.22 7.04
CA SER A 125 9.66 3.08 7.34
C SER A 125 10.43 1.82 7.78
N GLY A 126 11.76 1.84 7.71
CA GLY A 126 12.68 0.77 8.15
C GLY A 126 13.42 1.12 9.43
#